data_AF-A0A9Q4BU57-F1
#
_entry.id   AF-A0A9Q4BU57-F1
#
_cell.length_a   1.000
_cell.length_b   1.000
_cell.length_c   1.000
_cell.angle_alpha   90.00
_cell.angle_beta   90.00
_cell.angle_gamma   90.00
#
_symmetry.space_group_name_H-M   'P 1'
#
loop_
_entity.id
_entity.type
_entity.pdbx_description
1 polymer ?
#
loop_
_entity_poly.entity_id
_entity_poly.type
_entity_poly.pdbx_seq_one_letter_code
_entity_poly.pdbx_strand_id
1 'polypeptide(L)'
;MKIGAIQNIFREIPRIEETGKKDNAGFSEMLTSFIGDVNQDQILASNKTKDFADGKNVELHEVMVAGEKAKTSLELLMEIRNKAVDMYKELTRIQV
;
A
#
# COMPACT_ATOMS: atom_id res chain seq x y z
N MET A 1 -14.05 -17.48 -59.40
CA MET A 1 -14.12 -17.38 -57.93
C MET A 1 -13.30 -16.17 -57.50
N LYS A 2 -13.95 -15.13 -56.97
CA LYS A 2 -13.31 -13.83 -56.72
C LYS A 2 -12.43 -13.93 -55.47
N ILE A 3 -11.13 -13.65 -55.65
CA ILE A 3 -10.05 -13.67 -54.64
C ILE A 3 -10.16 -12.47 -53.67
N GLY A 4 -11.38 -12.01 -53.38
CA GLY A 4 -11.66 -10.87 -52.50
C GLY A 4 -11.99 -11.28 -51.06
N ALA A 5 -12.10 -12.57 -50.77
CA ALA A 5 -12.48 -13.06 -49.43
C ALA A 5 -11.29 -13.26 -48.48
N ILE A 6 -10.04 -13.29 -48.98
CA ILE A 6 -8.86 -13.64 -48.16
C ILE A 6 -8.16 -12.38 -47.61
N GLN A 7 -8.37 -11.20 -48.19
CA GLN A 7 -7.83 -9.94 -47.66
C GLN A 7 -8.55 -9.43 -46.41
N ASN A 8 -9.76 -9.92 -46.14
CA ASN A 8 -10.57 -9.48 -45.00
C ASN A 8 -10.32 -10.29 -43.71
N ILE A 9 -9.63 -11.43 -43.78
CA ILE A 9 -9.39 -12.29 -42.61
C ILE A 9 -8.24 -11.75 -41.73
N PHE A 10 -7.40 -10.85 -42.25
CA PHE A 10 -6.28 -10.26 -41.51
C PHE A 10 -6.67 -9.02 -40.65
N ARG A 11 -7.91 -8.52 -40.75
CA ARG A 11 -8.35 -7.31 -40.02
C ARG A 11 -8.90 -7.56 -38.61
N GLU A 12 -9.11 -8.81 -38.22
CA GLU A 12 -9.71 -9.17 -36.92
C GLU A 12 -8.73 -9.88 -35.99
N ILE A 13 -7.42 -9.66 -36.12
CA ILE A 13 -6.53 -9.93 -34.98
C ILE A 13 -6.80 -8.80 -33.99
N PRO A 14 -7.39 -9.06 -32.81
CA PRO A 14 -7.52 -8.04 -31.79
C PRO A 14 -6.11 -7.56 -31.48
N ARG A 15 -5.83 -6.28 -31.75
CA ARG A 15 -4.69 -5.61 -31.14
C ARG A 15 -4.89 -5.82 -29.65
N ILE A 16 -3.99 -6.59 -29.03
CA ILE A 16 -3.78 -6.47 -27.60
C ILE A 16 -3.36 -5.01 -27.44
N GLU A 17 -4.31 -4.15 -27.08
CA GLU A 17 -3.96 -2.86 -26.51
C GLU A 17 -3.08 -3.22 -25.32
N GLU A 18 -1.79 -2.96 -25.44
CA GLU A 18 -0.96 -2.84 -24.26
C GLU A 18 -1.66 -1.80 -23.39
N THR A 19 -2.35 -2.26 -22.36
CA THR A 19 -2.78 -1.45 -21.22
C THR A 19 -1.51 -1.03 -20.50
N GLY A 20 -0.72 -0.20 -21.17
CA GLY A 20 0.49 0.39 -20.68
C GLY A 20 0.13 1.43 -19.63
N LYS A 21 0.67 1.24 -18.43
CA LYS A 21 0.74 2.21 -17.33
C LYS A 21 -0.60 2.63 -16.72
N LYS A 22 -1.15 1.80 -15.82
CA LYS A 22 -1.97 2.30 -14.70
C LYS A 22 -1.78 1.61 -13.35
N ASP A 23 -0.88 0.64 -13.20
CA ASP A 23 -0.81 -0.13 -11.94
C ASP A 23 0.24 0.36 -10.92
N ASN A 24 1.21 1.19 -11.32
CA ASN A 24 2.24 1.68 -10.39
C ASN A 24 1.76 2.81 -9.46
N ALA A 25 0.66 3.49 -9.80
CA ALA A 25 0.10 4.54 -8.95
C ALA A 25 -0.59 3.96 -7.70
N GLY A 26 -1.29 2.81 -7.84
CA GLY A 26 -2.14 2.26 -6.78
C GLY A 26 -1.36 1.80 -5.55
N PHE A 27 -0.24 1.09 -5.73
CA PHE A 27 0.56 0.63 -4.58
C PHE A 27 1.24 1.78 -3.84
N SER A 28 1.83 2.74 -4.57
CA SER A 28 2.49 3.90 -3.93
C SER A 28 1.48 4.75 -3.18
N GLU A 29 0.31 5.00 -3.75
CA GLU A 29 -0.77 5.75 -3.11
C GLU A 29 -1.32 5.03 -1.88
N MET A 30 -1.55 3.71 -1.97
CA MET A 30 -1.94 2.87 -0.84
C MET A 30 -0.90 2.90 0.28
N LEU A 31 0.39 2.77 -0.05
CA LEU A 31 1.47 2.82 0.95
C LEU A 31 1.57 4.21 1.60
N THR A 32 1.45 5.28 0.82
CA THR A 32 1.42 6.65 1.35
C THR A 32 0.22 6.86 2.28
N SER A 33 -0.96 6.38 1.89
CA SER A 33 -2.15 6.41 2.76
C SER A 33 -1.91 5.65 4.06
N PHE A 34 -1.38 4.43 3.96
CA PHE A 34 -1.11 3.59 5.12
C PHE A 34 -0.10 4.24 6.09
N ILE A 35 0.95 4.89 5.59
CA ILE A 35 1.87 5.67 6.43
C ILE A 35 1.13 6.80 7.17
N GLY A 36 0.22 7.48 6.48
CA GLY A 36 -0.67 8.48 7.07
C GLY A 36 -1.55 7.90 8.18
N ASP A 37 -2.15 6.73 7.93
CA ASP A 37 -3.01 6.02 8.88
C ASP A 37 -2.24 5.58 10.13
N VAL A 38 -1.03 5.03 9.96
CA VAL A 38 -0.14 4.66 11.09
C VAL A 38 0.18 5.88 11.94
N ASN A 39 0.51 7.02 11.32
CA ASN A 39 0.78 8.26 12.05
C ASN A 39 -0.47 8.75 12.81
N GLN A 40 -1.64 8.66 12.19
CA GLN A 40 -2.90 9.02 12.83
C GLN A 40 -3.22 8.13 14.02
N ASP A 41 -2.99 6.82 13.89
CA ASP A 41 -3.18 5.84 14.98
C ASP A 41 -2.23 6.11 16.15
N GLN A 42 -0.96 6.48 15.89
CA GLN A 42 0.01 6.88 16.91
C GLN A 42 -0.44 8.14 17.67
N ILE A 43 -0.92 9.17 16.94
CA ILE A 43 -1.45 10.40 17.53
C ILE A 43 -2.69 10.10 18.38
N LEU A 44 -3.60 9.26 17.89
CA LEU A 44 -4.80 8.84 18.61
C LEU A 44 -4.47 8.12 19.92
N ALA A 45 -3.53 7.16 19.87
CA ALA A 45 -3.08 6.44 21.05
C ALA A 45 -2.45 7.39 22.09
N SER A 46 -1.62 8.34 21.63
CA SER A 46 -1.01 9.35 22.49
C SER A 46 -2.06 10.26 23.13
N ASN A 47 -3.04 10.73 22.36
CA ASN A 47 -4.12 11.57 22.84
C ASN A 47 -5.00 10.84 23.87
N LYS A 48 -5.41 9.59 23.59
CA LYS A 48 -6.18 8.78 24.54
C LYS A 48 -5.41 8.51 25.83
N THR A 49 -4.11 8.25 25.73
CA THR A 49 -3.23 8.07 26.90
C THR A 49 -3.17 9.34 27.74
N LYS A 50 -3.05 10.50 27.08
CA LYS A 50 -3.04 11.81 27.75
C LYS A 50 -4.38 12.12 28.40
N ASP A 51 -5.48 11.93 27.68
CA ASP A 51 -6.83 12.18 28.18
C ASP A 51 -7.15 11.30 29.39
N PHE A 52 -6.71 10.04 29.37
CA PHE A 52 -6.80 9.13 30.52
C PHE A 52 -5.96 9.62 31.72
N ALA A 53 -4.71 10.04 31.48
CA ALA A 53 -3.84 10.58 32.53
C ALA A 53 -4.37 11.90 33.13
N ASP A 54 -5.03 12.72 32.30
CA ASP A 54 -5.71 13.96 32.69
C ASP A 54 -7.03 13.71 33.43
N GLY A 55 -7.46 12.45 33.59
CA GLY A 55 -8.69 12.07 34.28
C GLY A 55 -9.97 12.39 33.50
N LYS A 56 -9.87 12.57 32.18
CA LYS A 56 -11.05 12.71 31.31
C LYS A 56 -11.79 11.38 31.21
N ASN A 57 -13.03 11.43 30.71
CA ASN A 57 -13.90 10.26 30.56
C ASN A 57 -13.45 9.35 29.40
N VAL A 58 -12.25 8.76 29.54
CA VAL A 58 -11.69 7.75 28.64
C VAL A 58 -11.47 6.49 29.45
N GLU A 59 -12.00 5.38 28.97
CA GLU A 59 -11.84 4.09 29.64
C GLU A 59 -10.46 3.49 29.36
N LEU A 60 -9.86 2.83 30.36
CA LEU A 60 -8.52 2.24 30.23
C LEU A 60 -8.44 1.26 29.04
N HIS A 61 -9.51 0.50 28.77
CA HIS A 61 -9.52 -0.46 27.67
C HIS A 61 -9.42 0.23 26.30
N GLU A 62 -9.96 1.44 26.14
CA GLU A 62 -9.83 2.18 24.88
C GLU A 62 -8.40 2.66 24.64
N VAL A 63 -7.71 3.05 25.70
CA VAL A 63 -6.28 3.42 25.64
C VAL A 63 -5.44 2.21 25.22
N MET A 64 -5.70 1.05 25.84
CA MET A 64 -5.01 -0.20 25.52
C MET A 64 -5.27 -0.62 24.07
N VAL A 65 -6.52 -0.57 23.60
CA VAL A 65 -6.87 -0.93 22.22
C VAL A 65 -6.22 0.03 21.22
N ALA A 66 -6.28 1.34 21.47
CA ALA A 66 -5.65 2.33 20.61
C ALA A 66 -4.11 2.16 20.57
N GLY A 67 -3.50 1.90 21.72
CA GLY A 67 -2.06 1.63 21.83
C GLY A 67 -1.64 0.38 21.05
N GLU A 68 -2.36 -0.74 21.21
CA GLU A 68 -2.03 -1.98 20.51
C GLU A 68 -2.24 -1.84 19.00
N LYS A 69 -3.32 -1.17 18.57
CA LYS A 69 -3.56 -0.86 17.15
C LYS A 69 -2.40 -0.07 16.55
N ALA A 70 -1.97 1.00 17.23
CA ALA A 70 -0.88 1.84 16.78
C ALA A 70 0.45 1.07 16.71
N LYS A 71 0.69 0.18 17.67
CA LYS A 71 1.87 -0.69 17.72
C LYS A 71 1.90 -1.70 16.56
N THR A 72 0.84 -2.50 16.40
CA THR A 72 0.78 -3.53 15.33
C THR A 72 0.89 -2.89 13.94
N SER A 73 0.25 -1.73 13.73
CA SER A 73 0.32 -1.03 12.44
C SER A 73 1.73 -0.50 12.14
N LEU A 74 2.43 -0.01 13.17
CA LEU A 74 3.83 0.40 13.05
C LEU A 74 4.77 -0.78 12.78
N GLU A 75 4.57 -1.91 13.47
CA GLU A 75 5.34 -3.13 13.22
C GLU A 75 5.19 -3.58 11.77
N LEU A 76 3.98 -3.59 11.24
CA LEU A 76 3.72 -3.90 9.83
C LEU A 76 4.45 -2.94 8.88
N LEU A 77 4.41 -1.63 9.16
CA LEU A 77 5.12 -0.64 8.35
C LEU A 77 6.64 -0.86 8.37
N MET A 78 7.20 -1.23 9.53
CA MET A 78 8.62 -1.53 9.67
C MET A 78 9.03 -2.75 8.84
N GLU A 79 8.21 -3.80 8.81
CA GLU A 79 8.45 -4.96 7.95
C GLU A 79 8.43 -4.59 6.46
N ILE A 80 7.45 -3.78 6.04
CA ILE A 80 7.39 -3.28 4.65
C ILE A 80 8.63 -2.45 4.32
N ARG A 81 9.05 -1.55 5.23
CA ARG A 81 10.26 -0.74 5.08
C ARG A 81 11.50 -1.60 4.93
N ASN A 82 11.68 -2.59 5.81
CA ASN A 82 12.81 -3.51 5.78
C ASN A 82 12.83 -4.27 4.45
N LYS A 83 11.68 -4.81 4.03
CA LYS A 83 11.56 -5.54 2.77
C LYS A 83 11.86 -4.68 1.55
N ALA A 84 11.40 -3.43 1.54
CA ALA A 84 11.68 -2.49 0.45
C ALA A 84 13.18 -2.17 0.34
N VAL A 85 13.85 -1.98 1.49
CA VAL A 85 15.30 -1.78 1.54
C VAL A 85 16.05 -3.02 1.07
N ASP A 86 15.61 -4.21 1.45
CA ASP A 86 16.23 -5.47 1.03
C ASP A 86 16.03 -5.72 -0.47
N MET A 87 14.85 -5.44 -1.01
CA MET A 87 14.60 -5.51 -2.45
C MET A 87 15.49 -4.54 -3.22
N TYR A 88 15.67 -3.31 -2.71
CA TYR A 88 16.60 -2.35 -3.31
C TYR A 88 18.04 -2.90 -3.31
N LYS A 89 18.51 -3.46 -2.19
CA LYS A 89 19.84 -4.08 -2.09
C LYS A 89 19.97 -5.27 -3.06
N GLU A 90 18.95 -6.10 -3.19
CA GLU A 90 18.96 -7.26 -4.07
C GLU A 90 19.03 -6.85 -5.55
N LEU A 91 18.22 -5.87 -5.97
CA LEU A 91 18.28 -5.30 -7.32
C LEU A 91 19.68 -4.73 -7.64
N THR A 92 20.37 -4.14 -6.67
CA THR A 92 21.75 -3.66 -6.86
C THR A 92 22.79 -4.78 -6.91
N ARG A 93 22.52 -5.96 -6.32
CA ARG A 93 23.37 -7.15 -6.44
C ARG A 93 23.18 -7.86 -7.77
N ILE A 94 22.02 -7.71 -8.41
CA ILE A 94 21.78 -8.12 -9.79
C ILE A 94 22.39 -7.04 -10.72
N GLN A 95 23.70 -6.82 -10.63
CA GLN A 95 24.47 -6.21 -11.71
C GLN A 95 25.40 -7.29 -12.25
N VAL A 96 25.18 -7.62 -13.53
CA VAL A 96 26.02 -8.36 -14.52
C VAL A 96 27.04 -9.39 -14.01
#